data_AF-T1G8L7-F1
#
_entry.id   AF-T1G8L7-F1
#
_cell.length_a   1.000
_cell.length_b   1.000
_cell.length_c   1.000
_cell.angle_alpha   90.00
_cell.angle_beta   90.00
_cell.angle_gamma   90.00
#
_symmetry.space_group_name_H-M   'P 1'
#
loop_
_entity.id
_entity.type
_entity.pdbx_description
1 polymer ?
#
loop_
_entity_poly.entity_id
_entity_poly.type
_entity_poly.pdbx_seq_one_letter_code
_entity_poly.pdbx_strand_id
1 'polypeptide(L)'
;MNLSMVLFLIGILGFILNRKNIILMLISIEIMLLAVTLLIILSSFSFDDILGQTYGIYIIAIAGAESAIGLGILVAYYRLRGSIAIKS
;
A
#
# COMPACT_ATOMS: atom_id res chain seq x y z
N MET A 1 -10.09 13.62 -6.65
CA MET A 1 -10.18 13.43 -5.19
C MET A 1 -11.17 12.33 -4.80
N ASN A 2 -12.35 12.24 -5.43
CA ASN A 2 -13.30 11.17 -5.09
C ASN A 2 -12.76 9.75 -5.37
N LEU A 3 -12.06 9.55 -6.50
CA LEU A 3 -11.45 8.27 -6.83
C LEU A 3 -10.41 7.83 -5.80
N SER A 4 -9.49 8.72 -5.40
CA SER A 4 -8.48 8.41 -4.38
C SER A 4 -9.13 8.08 -3.04
N MET A 5 -10.18 8.80 -2.64
CA MET A 5 -10.90 8.52 -1.40
C MET A 5 -11.60 7.15 -1.43
N VAL A 6 -12.23 6.79 -2.56
CA VAL A 6 -12.84 5.46 -2.74
C VAL A 6 -11.80 4.35 -2.73
N LEU A 7 -10.67 4.52 -3.43
CA LEU A 7 -9.58 3.54 -3.43
C LEU A 7 -9.00 3.35 -2.03
N PHE A 8 -8.84 4.43 -1.26
CA PHE A 8 -8.36 4.35 0.12
C PHE A 8 -9.32 3.57 1.01
N LEU A 9 -10.63 3.81 0.89
CA LEU A 9 -11.65 3.04 1.62
C LEU A 9 -11.65 1.56 1.25
N ILE A 10 -11.50 1.23 -0.04
CA ILE A 10 -11.38 -0.15 -0.51
C ILE A 10 -10.12 -0.80 0.07
N GLY A 11 -8.99 -0.10 0.11
CA GLY A 11 -7.76 -0.58 0.73
C GLY A 11 -7.93 -0.88 2.22
N ILE A 12 -8.55 0.03 2.97
CA ILE A 12 -8.85 -0.17 4.40
C ILE A 12 -9.76 -1.38 4.62
N LEU A 13 -10.86 -1.47 3.85
CA LEU A 13 -11.81 -2.59 3.96
C LEU A 13 -11.12 -3.92 3.60
N GLY A 14 -10.32 -3.94 2.54
CA GLY A 14 -9.53 -5.09 2.12
C GLY A 14 -8.58 -5.57 3.23
N PHE A 15 -7.92 -4.64 3.90
CA PHE A 15 -6.99 -4.92 5.00
C PHE A 15 -7.72 -5.48 6.24
N ILE A 16 -8.85 -4.89 6.64
CA ILE A 16 -9.61 -5.30 7.84
C ILE A 16 -10.29 -6.66 7.62
N LEU A 17 -10.89 -6.87 6.44
CA LEU A 17 -11.65 -8.10 6.16
C LEU A 17 -10.73 -9.32 5.95
N ASN A 18 -9.56 -9.14 5.33
CA ASN A 18 -8.72 -10.25 4.87
C ASN A 18 -7.53 -10.57 5.79
N ARG A 19 -7.78 -10.61 7.11
CA ARG A 19 -6.73 -10.83 8.15
C ARG A 19 -6.04 -12.21 8.10
N LYS A 20 -6.59 -13.17 7.35
CA LYS A 20 -6.04 -14.53 7.22
C LYS A 20 -4.99 -14.67 6.12
N ASN A 21 -5.02 -13.79 5.12
CA ASN A 21 -4.18 -13.88 3.93
C ASN A 21 -3.19 -12.71 3.93
N ILE A 22 -1.96 -12.97 4.40
CA ILE A 22 -0.91 -11.92 4.52
C ILE A 22 -0.65 -11.23 3.18
N ILE A 23 -0.62 -11.97 2.08
CA ILE A 23 -0.41 -11.42 0.75
C ILE A 23 -1.52 -10.41 0.40
N LEU A 24 -2.77 -10.71 0.73
CA LEU A 24 -3.88 -9.79 0.48
C LEU A 24 -3.80 -8.54 1.35
N MET A 25 -3.28 -8.68 2.58
CA MET A 25 -3.01 -7.52 3.44
C MET A 25 -1.92 -6.62 2.84
N LEU A 26 -0.84 -7.19 2.31
CA LEU A 26 0.22 -6.42 1.63
C LEU A 26 -0.33 -5.67 0.40
N ILE A 27 -1.11 -6.36 -0.44
CA ILE A 27 -1.77 -5.72 -1.60
C ILE A 27 -2.71 -4.58 -1.14
N SER A 28 -3.41 -4.76 -0.03
CA SER A 28 -4.29 -3.72 0.51
C SER A 28 -3.51 -2.48 0.96
N ILE A 29 -2.31 -2.66 1.51
CA ILE A 29 -1.41 -1.55 1.88
C ILE A 29 -0.91 -0.81 0.63
N GLU A 30 -0.51 -1.53 -0.41
CA GLU A 30 -0.11 -0.93 -1.69
C GLU A 30 -1.24 -0.10 -2.31
N ILE A 31 -2.49 -0.59 -2.25
CA ILE A 31 -3.67 0.17 -2.72
C ILE A 31 -3.89 1.44 -1.89
N MET A 32 -3.68 1.40 -0.57
CA MET A 32 -3.79 2.58 0.28
C MET A 32 -2.70 3.62 -0.06
N LEU A 33 -1.45 3.18 -0.25
CA LEU A 33 -0.35 4.08 -0.66
C LEU A 33 -0.60 4.69 -2.03
N LEU A 34 -1.08 3.89 -2.99
CA LEU A 34 -1.48 4.39 -4.31
C LEU A 34 -2.60 5.43 -4.22
N ALA A 35 -3.58 5.23 -3.35
CA ALA A 35 -4.66 6.19 -3.15
C ALA A 35 -4.13 7.54 -2.59
N VAL A 36 -3.18 7.49 -1.65
CA VAL A 36 -2.53 8.68 -1.08
C VAL A 36 -1.68 9.40 -2.12
N THR A 37 -0.87 8.70 -2.92
CA THR A 37 -0.09 9.34 -4.00
C THR A 37 -0.99 10.03 -5.01
N LEU A 38 -2.08 9.37 -5.41
CA LEU A 38 -3.04 9.93 -6.36
C LEU A 38 -3.73 11.18 -5.78
N LEU A 39 -4.07 11.17 -4.48
CA LEU A 39 -4.61 12.36 -3.80
C LEU A 39 -3.64 13.54 -3.87
N ILE A 40 -2.36 13.31 -3.56
CA ILE A 40 -1.31 14.35 -3.53
C ILE A 40 -1.07 14.91 -4.92
N ILE A 41 -0.97 14.06 -5.95
CA ILE A 41 -0.76 14.49 -7.34
C ILE A 41 -1.96 15.29 -7.85
N LEU A 42 -3.20 14.86 -7.54
CA LEU A 42 -4.40 15.61 -7.93
C LEU A 42 -4.51 16.97 -7.23
N SER A 43 -4.13 17.06 -5.95
CA SER A 43 -4.08 18.35 -5.26
C SER A 43 -2.99 19.25 -5.85
N SER A 44 -1.81 18.70 -6.14
CA SER A 44 -0.71 19.42 -6.79
C SER A 44 -1.12 20.02 -8.12
N PHE A 45 -1.85 19.27 -8.95
CA PHE A 45 -2.39 19.78 -10.21
C PHE A 45 -3.42 20.91 -10.01
N SER A 46 -4.17 20.89 -8.91
CA SER A 46 -5.17 21.93 -8.61
C SER A 46 -4.54 23.23 -8.10
N PHE A 47 -3.38 23.15 -7.42
CA PHE A 47 -2.65 24.29 -6.88
C PHE A 47 -1.46 24.74 -7.77
N ASP A 48 -1.26 24.07 -8.92
CA ASP A 48 -0.14 24.28 -9.85
C ASP A 48 1.25 24.24 -9.15
N ASP A 49 1.38 23.34 -8.17
CA ASP A 49 2.57 23.20 -7.34
C ASP A 49 3.36 21.94 -7.69
N ILE A 50 4.65 22.08 -7.99
CA ILE A 50 5.54 20.96 -8.32
C ILE A 50 5.89 20.09 -7.12
N LEU A 51 5.76 20.59 -5.88
CA LEU A 51 6.12 19.85 -4.68
C LEU A 51 5.31 18.55 -4.53
N GLY A 52 4.01 18.56 -4.82
CA GLY A 52 3.23 17.33 -4.70
C GLY A 52 3.60 16.27 -5.76
N GLN A 53 4.11 16.67 -6.93
CA GLN A 53 4.66 15.73 -7.91
C GLN A 53 5.97 15.11 -7.42
N THR A 54 6.86 15.89 -6.81
CA THR A 54 8.12 15.37 -6.25
C THR A 54 7.85 14.42 -5.07
N TYR A 55 6.93 14.77 -4.17
CA TYR A 55 6.46 13.87 -3.11
C TYR A 55 5.85 12.58 -3.65
N GLY A 56 5.12 12.63 -4.77
CA GLY A 56 4.58 11.45 -5.45
C GLY A 56 5.68 10.44 -5.81
N ILE A 57 6.80 10.91 -6.37
CA ILE A 57 7.95 10.06 -6.73
C ILE A 57 8.60 9.46 -5.48
N TYR A 58 8.76 10.24 -4.41
CA TYR A 58 9.31 9.73 -3.15
C TYR A 58 8.44 8.62 -2.55
N ILE A 59 7.12 8.78 -2.56
CA ILE A 59 6.22 7.76 -2.02
C ILE A 59 6.28 6.48 -2.85
N ILE A 60 6.37 6.57 -4.19
CA ILE A 60 6.52 5.38 -5.05
C ILE A 60 7.83 4.63 -4.73
N ALA A 61 8.93 5.36 -4.51
CA ALA A 61 10.21 4.75 -4.14
C ALA A 61 10.13 4.05 -2.77
N ILE A 62 9.48 4.67 -1.79
CA ILE A 62 9.26 4.09 -0.45
C ILE A 62 8.34 2.87 -0.53
N ALA A 63 7.26 2.92 -1.32
CA ALA A 63 6.36 1.80 -1.52
C ALA A 63 7.09 0.58 -2.09
N GLY A 64 7.95 0.78 -3.10
CA GLY A 64 8.79 -0.29 -3.64
C GLY A 64 9.74 -0.91 -2.59
N ALA A 65 10.35 -0.06 -1.74
CA ALA A 65 11.19 -0.52 -0.65
C ALA A 65 10.41 -1.29 0.43
N GLU A 66 9.22 -0.81 0.81
CA GLU A 66 8.32 -1.51 1.74
C GLU A 66 7.93 -2.88 1.20
N SER A 67 7.47 -2.97 -0.05
CA SER A 67 7.11 -4.22 -0.71
C SER A 67 8.25 -5.25 -0.67
N ALA A 68 9.48 -4.82 -0.95
CA ALA A 68 10.66 -5.70 -0.88
C ALA A 68 10.91 -6.22 0.54
N ILE A 69 10.79 -5.35 1.55
CA ILE A 69 10.96 -5.72 2.97
C ILE A 69 9.83 -6.65 3.42
N GLY A 70 8.57 -6.33 3.11
CA GLY A 70 7.39 -7.10 3.49
C GLY A 70 7.42 -8.52 2.93
N LEU A 71 7.74 -8.67 1.65
CA LEU A 71 7.92 -9.99 1.04
C LEU A 71 9.15 -10.73 1.58
N GLY A 72 10.25 -10.02 1.85
CA GLY A 72 11.43 -10.63 2.48
C GLY A 72 11.14 -11.23 3.85
N ILE A 73 10.37 -10.52 4.68
CA ILE A 73 9.90 -11.01 5.98
C ILE A 73 8.95 -12.20 5.80
N LEU A 74 8.03 -12.14 4.82
CA LEU A 74 7.11 -13.24 4.52
C LEU A 74 7.87 -14.53 4.14
N VAL A 75 8.88 -14.43 3.29
CA VAL A 75 9.72 -15.57 2.89
C VAL A 75 10.50 -16.13 4.09
N ALA A 76 11.09 -15.27 4.91
CA ALA A 76 11.79 -15.71 6.13
C ALA A 76 10.85 -16.44 7.10
N TYR A 77 9.63 -15.92 7.29
CA TYR A 77 8.60 -16.55 8.10
C TYR A 77 8.17 -17.92 7.54
N TYR A 78 7.96 -18.01 6.24
CA TYR A 78 7.60 -19.26 5.58
C TYR A 78 8.70 -20.33 5.75
N ARG A 79 9.97 -19.94 5.65
CA ARG A 79 11.11 -20.86 5.88
C ARG A 79 11.15 -21.42 7.31
N LEU A 80 10.68 -20.66 8.30
CA LEU A 80 10.68 -21.08 9.71
C LEU A 80 9.47 -21.94 10.08
N ARG A 81 8.28 -21.63 9.54
CA ARG A 81 7.03 -22.32 9.91
C ARG A 81 6.54 -23.36 8.91
N GLY A 82 7.07 -23.39 7.68
CA GLY A 82 6.62 -24.28 6.61
C GLY A 82 5.21 -24.01 6.09
N SER A 83 4.51 -22.99 6.63
CA SER A 83 3.16 -22.59 6.22
C SER A 83 2.97 -21.08 6.44
N ILE A 84 2.34 -20.42 5.47
CA ILE A 84 1.95 -19.00 5.55
C ILE A 84 0.58 -18.83 6.24
N ALA A 85 -0.12 -19.93 6.56
CA ALA A 85 -1.46 -19.86 7.14
C ALA A 85 -1.42 -19.32 8.57
N ILE A 86 -1.94 -18.10 8.76
CA ILE A 86 -2.25 -17.56 10.09
C ILE A 86 -3.52 -18.28 10.57
N LYS A 87 -3.34 -19.34 11.36
CA LYS A 87 -4.45 -19.99 12.07
C LYS A 87 -4.82 -19.08 13.24
N SER A 88 -6.04 -18.54 13.21
CA SER A 88 -6.60 -17.80 14.35
C SER A 88 -6.78 -18.71 15.56
#